data_AF-A0A3Q2Z1H6-F1
#
_entry.id   AF-A0A3Q2Z1H6-F1
#
_cell.length_a   1.000
_cell.length_b   1.000
_cell.length_c   1.000
_cell.angle_alpha   90.00
_cell.angle_beta   90.00
_cell.angle_gamma   90.00
#
_symmetry.space_group_name_H-M   'P 1'
#
loop_
_entity.id
_entity.type
_entity.pdbx_description
1 polymer ?
#
loop_
_entity_poly.entity_id
_entity_poly.type
_entity_poly.pdbx_seq_one_letter_code
_entity_poly.pdbx_strand_id
1 'polypeptide(L)'
;MFFFLGNNTITTCIIIILFFLVTFNLPYFCRKFGDLCQPQRLTREAMRVYLKEKDDQTVLILHAKVAQKSYGNEKRFFCPPPCVYLLGSGWKKKLEAMQKEGCTEQEAQPCAFIGIGNSEVEMQQLNLEGKNFCAAKTLYISDTDKRKHFMLSVRMLYANSANIGGFLSKRIKVISKPSKKKQSLKNADLCIASGTKVALFNRLRSQTVSTRYLHVEGGNFHASSLQWGAFYIHLLDDDESEGEEFAVRDGYIHYGQTVKLVCSVTGMALPRLVIRKVDKQAALWDADDPVSQLHKCAFYLKDTERMYLCLSQDRIIQYQAAPCIKEGNKEIINDGACWTIISTDKAEYTFYEGMGPVSTSVTPVPVVESLQMRRDHPLCGAGHFGFQRGLALGQAASAGPGHAGP
;
A
#
# COMPACT_ATOMS: atom_id res chain seq x y z
N MET A 1 45.47 7.29 10.89
CA MET A 1 46.05 5.92 10.87
C MET A 1 44.89 4.96 10.68
N PHE A 2 44.70 4.48 9.45
CA PHE A 2 43.56 3.64 9.05
C PHE A 2 43.94 2.16 9.22
N PHE A 3 43.14 1.40 9.96
CA PHE A 3 43.12 -0.06 9.86
C PHE A 3 41.82 -0.50 9.20
N PHE A 4 41.98 -1.17 8.06
CA PHE A 4 40.95 -1.88 7.31
C PHE A 4 40.87 -3.31 7.84
N LEU A 5 39.69 -3.71 8.32
CA LEU A 5 39.15 -5.08 8.39
C LEU A 5 37.63 -4.83 8.25
N GLY A 6 36.94 -5.13 7.15
CA GLY A 6 36.81 -6.42 6.48
C GLY A 6 35.34 -6.87 6.65
N ASN A 7 34.54 -6.71 5.58
CA ASN A 7 33.16 -7.21 5.35
C ASN A 7 31.96 -6.57 6.09
N ASN A 8 31.37 -5.53 5.48
CA ASN A 8 29.93 -5.44 5.12
C ASN A 8 29.58 -4.02 4.63
N THR A 9 30.22 -3.62 3.52
CA THR A 9 30.32 -2.23 3.06
C THR A 9 29.02 -1.67 2.45
N ILE A 10 27.99 -2.49 2.24
CA ILE A 10 26.74 -2.05 1.61
C ILE A 10 25.75 -1.51 2.66
N THR A 11 25.65 -2.16 3.82
CA THR A 11 24.73 -1.75 4.89
C THR A 11 25.20 -0.48 5.60
N THR A 12 26.52 -0.31 5.75
CA THR A 12 27.10 0.85 6.44
C THR A 12 27.02 2.13 5.61
N CYS A 13 27.09 2.04 4.28
CA CYS A 13 27.00 3.21 3.39
C CYS A 13 25.58 3.82 3.32
N ILE A 14 24.53 3.00 3.44
CA ILE A 14 23.12 3.49 3.42
C ILE A 14 22.83 4.37 4.65
N ILE A 15 23.42 4.05 5.79
CA ILE A 15 23.19 4.74 7.07
C ILE A 15 24.00 6.03 7.19
N ILE A 16 25.23 6.06 6.66
CA ILE A 16 26.11 7.24 6.76
C ILE A 16 25.60 8.41 5.91
N ILE A 17 24.78 8.17 4.90
CA ILE A 17 24.31 9.21 3.98
C ILE A 17 23.07 9.95 4.52
N LEU A 18 22.21 9.28 5.30
CA LEU A 18 21.12 9.94 6.03
C LEU A 18 21.64 11.02 7.00
N PHE A 19 22.93 10.99 7.32
CA PHE A 19 23.61 11.92 8.21
C PHE A 19 23.80 13.34 7.62
N PHE A 20 23.76 13.52 6.30
CA PHE A 20 24.09 14.82 5.66
C PHE A 20 22.88 15.70 5.27
N LEU A 21 21.64 15.21 5.39
CA LEU A 21 20.45 15.95 4.92
C LEU A 21 19.71 16.75 6.02
N VAL A 22 20.09 16.63 7.29
CA VAL A 22 19.40 17.32 8.41
C VAL A 22 20.04 18.66 8.79
N THR A 23 21.18 19.03 8.21
CA THR A 23 21.81 20.33 8.47
C THR A 23 21.47 21.34 7.38
N PHE A 24 20.32 22.02 7.46
CA PHE A 24 20.20 23.41 7.00
C PHE A 24 19.09 24.18 7.75
N ASN A 25 19.54 25.23 8.44
CA ASN A 25 18.89 26.25 9.27
C ASN A 25 17.46 26.73 8.91
N LEU A 26 16.68 27.02 9.96
CA LEU A 26 16.03 28.33 10.17
C LEU A 26 15.65 28.53 11.66
N PRO A 27 16.02 29.67 12.30
CA PRO A 27 15.68 29.96 13.70
C PRO A 27 14.42 30.82 13.78
N TYR A 28 13.43 30.45 14.60
CA TYR A 28 12.43 31.41 15.12
C TYR A 28 12.10 31.16 16.60
N PHE A 29 11.74 32.26 17.25
CA PHE A 29 11.99 32.59 18.64
C PHE A 29 10.84 32.14 19.60
N CYS A 30 11.21 31.32 20.60
CA CYS A 30 10.85 31.30 22.03
C CYS A 30 9.42 31.63 22.54
N ARG A 31 8.84 30.71 23.36
CA ARG A 31 8.30 31.03 24.70
C ARG A 31 8.28 29.80 25.64
N LYS A 32 8.55 30.08 26.93
CA LYS A 32 8.90 29.20 28.06
C LYS A 32 7.91 28.07 28.38
N PHE A 33 8.42 26.83 28.54
CA PHE A 33 8.09 25.85 29.59
C PHE A 33 9.28 24.86 29.68
N GLY A 34 9.53 24.29 30.87
CA GLY A 34 10.79 23.67 31.30
C GLY A 34 11.30 22.47 30.49
N ASP A 35 12.62 22.26 30.57
CA ASP A 35 13.41 21.08 30.20
C ASP A 35 13.03 20.35 28.90
N LEU A 36 13.22 21.03 27.76
CA LEU A 36 13.28 20.34 26.47
C LEU A 36 14.65 19.69 26.30
N CYS A 37 14.66 18.36 26.16
CA CYS A 37 15.82 17.60 25.67
C CYS A 37 16.41 18.31 24.45
N GLN A 38 17.66 18.77 24.55
CA GLN A 38 18.36 19.34 23.41
C GLN A 38 18.45 18.29 22.30
N PRO A 39 18.34 18.67 21.02
CA PRO A 39 18.48 17.73 19.92
C PRO A 39 19.86 17.08 19.95
N GLN A 40 19.92 15.83 20.42
CA GLN A 40 21.16 15.07 20.51
C GLN A 40 21.45 14.41 19.16
N ARG A 41 22.72 14.50 18.74
CA ARG A 41 23.18 13.75 17.57
C ARG A 41 23.24 12.27 17.90
N LEU A 42 22.82 11.44 16.95
CA LEU A 42 22.91 9.99 17.07
C LEU A 42 24.37 9.55 17.27
N THR A 43 24.62 8.84 18.37
CA THR A 43 25.96 8.31 18.68
C THR A 43 26.21 6.99 17.94
N ARG A 44 27.49 6.62 17.78
CA ARG A 44 27.85 5.34 17.16
C ARG A 44 27.34 4.17 18.00
N GLU A 45 27.39 4.30 19.31
CA GLU A 45 26.93 3.32 20.29
C GLU A 45 25.42 3.11 20.17
N ALA A 46 24.63 4.18 20.14
CA ALA A 46 23.18 4.12 19.94
C ALA A 46 22.83 3.45 18.59
N MET A 47 23.57 3.78 17.53
CA MET A 47 23.35 3.15 16.22
C MET A 47 23.69 1.65 16.22
N ARG A 48 24.72 1.21 16.95
CA ARG A 48 25.02 -0.23 17.09
C ARG A 48 23.90 -0.97 17.82
N VAL A 49 23.34 -0.37 18.86
CA VAL A 49 22.18 -0.93 19.59
C VAL A 49 20.98 -1.04 18.66
N TYR A 50 20.64 0.04 17.96
CA TYR A 50 19.54 0.04 16.99
C TYR A 50 19.71 -1.05 15.93
N LEU A 51 20.90 -1.19 15.32
CA LEU A 51 21.16 -2.21 14.29
C LEU A 51 21.00 -3.65 14.80
N LYS A 52 21.19 -3.86 16.11
CA LYS A 52 21.04 -5.15 16.76
C LYS A 52 19.58 -5.47 17.09
N GLU A 53 18.82 -4.50 17.61
CA GLU A 53 17.45 -4.73 18.10
C GLU A 53 16.37 -4.45 17.05
N LYS A 54 16.56 -3.42 16.21
CA LYS A 54 15.63 -2.99 15.13
C LYS A 54 14.18 -2.80 15.60
N ASP A 55 13.99 -2.15 16.75
CA ASP A 55 12.65 -1.83 17.26
C ASP A 55 12.03 -0.62 16.57
N ASP A 56 11.88 -0.75 15.27
CA ASP A 56 11.27 0.24 14.41
C ASP A 56 9.79 0.46 14.76
N GLN A 57 9.33 1.70 14.60
CA GLN A 57 7.91 2.05 14.48
C GLN A 57 7.60 2.21 13.01
N THR A 58 6.75 1.34 12.48
CA THR A 58 6.34 1.37 11.07
C THR A 58 4.86 1.70 10.94
N VAL A 59 4.54 2.66 10.08
CA VAL A 59 3.18 2.99 9.64
C VAL A 59 3.03 2.52 8.20
N LEU A 60 2.08 1.62 7.97
CA LEU A 60 1.77 1.09 6.65
C LEU A 60 0.36 1.51 6.23
N ILE A 61 0.25 2.20 5.09
CA ILE A 61 -1.00 2.61 4.48
C ILE A 61 -1.24 1.74 3.25
N LEU A 62 -2.21 0.83 3.32
CA LEU A 62 -2.66 0.02 2.19
C LEU A 62 -3.89 0.65 1.56
N HIS A 63 -3.90 0.79 0.23
CA HIS A 63 -5.03 1.38 -0.48
C HIS A 63 -5.12 0.90 -1.94
N ALA A 64 -6.27 1.11 -2.58
CA ALA A 64 -6.41 0.94 -4.01
C ALA A 64 -5.70 2.06 -4.80
N LYS A 65 -5.21 1.75 -6.01
CA LYS A 65 -4.60 2.72 -6.93
C LYS A 65 -5.62 3.63 -7.61
N VAL A 66 -6.89 3.25 -7.62
CA VAL A 66 -7.97 4.02 -8.22
C VAL A 66 -9.14 4.17 -7.26
N ALA A 67 -9.89 5.26 -7.40
CA ALA A 67 -11.11 5.51 -6.66
C ALA A 67 -12.23 5.98 -7.59
N GLN A 68 -13.40 5.39 -7.46
CA GLN A 68 -14.59 5.80 -8.22
C GLN A 68 -15.22 7.03 -7.56
N LYS A 69 -15.46 8.08 -8.35
CA LYS A 69 -16.15 9.27 -7.85
C LYS A 69 -17.62 9.03 -7.55
N SER A 70 -18.08 9.70 -6.52
CA SER A 70 -19.47 9.85 -6.12
C SER A 70 -20.12 10.97 -6.93
N TYR A 71 -21.41 10.87 -7.27
CA TYR A 71 -22.13 11.88 -8.06
C TYR A 71 -23.37 12.36 -7.30
N GLY A 72 -23.54 13.67 -7.18
CA GLY A 72 -24.65 14.26 -6.44
C GLY A 72 -24.61 13.83 -4.97
N ASN A 73 -25.71 13.26 -4.47
CA ASN A 73 -25.82 12.84 -3.07
C ASN A 73 -25.44 11.36 -2.84
N GLU A 74 -25.15 10.59 -3.89
CA GLU A 74 -24.71 9.19 -3.75
C GLU A 74 -23.32 9.15 -3.10
N LYS A 75 -23.08 8.21 -2.17
CA LYS A 75 -21.75 7.97 -1.59
C LYS A 75 -21.19 6.64 -2.05
N ARG A 76 -20.18 6.67 -2.91
CA ARG A 76 -19.42 5.50 -3.37
C ARG A 76 -18.16 5.38 -2.54
N PHE A 77 -18.23 4.57 -1.49
CA PHE A 77 -17.09 4.34 -0.62
C PHE A 77 -15.96 3.62 -1.36
N PHE A 78 -14.72 3.94 -0.98
CA PHE A 78 -13.53 3.29 -1.52
C PHE A 78 -13.54 1.80 -1.19
N CYS A 79 -13.23 0.97 -2.20
CA CYS A 79 -13.28 -0.48 -2.08
C CYS A 79 -12.10 -1.11 -2.86
N PRO A 80 -11.20 -1.85 -2.19
CA PRO A 80 -11.18 -2.11 -0.75
C PRO A 80 -10.98 -0.83 0.10
N PRO A 81 -11.43 -0.81 1.37
CA PRO A 81 -11.27 0.34 2.24
C PRO A 81 -9.77 0.56 2.52
N PRO A 82 -9.27 1.81 2.47
CA PRO A 82 -7.90 2.09 2.88
C PRO A 82 -7.66 1.66 4.32
N CYS A 83 -6.50 1.07 4.55
CA CYS A 83 -6.14 0.49 5.83
C CYS A 83 -4.83 1.07 6.34
N VAL A 84 -4.77 1.30 7.65
CA VAL A 84 -3.56 1.73 8.35
C VAL A 84 -3.15 0.62 9.30
N TYR A 85 -1.89 0.17 9.20
CA TYR A 85 -1.28 -0.81 10.10
C TYR A 85 -0.12 -0.17 10.86
N LEU A 86 -0.04 -0.48 12.15
CA LEU A 86 1.11 -0.15 13.01
C LEU A 86 1.94 -1.42 13.19
N LEU A 87 3.12 -1.45 12.58
CA LEU A 87 4.01 -2.61 12.56
C LEU A 87 5.29 -2.30 13.33
N GLY A 88 5.95 -3.36 13.81
CA GLY A 88 7.21 -3.27 14.56
C GLY A 88 7.02 -3.22 16.08
N SER A 89 8.00 -3.75 16.81
CA SER A 89 8.04 -3.78 18.27
C SER A 89 8.23 -2.39 18.89
N GLY A 90 8.67 -1.41 18.10
CA GLY A 90 8.87 -0.04 18.54
C GLY A 90 7.63 0.62 19.12
N TRP A 91 6.43 0.29 18.60
CA TRP A 91 5.17 0.81 19.14
C TRP A 91 4.93 0.37 20.60
N LYS A 92 5.23 -0.90 20.89
CA LYS A 92 5.15 -1.46 22.24
C LYS A 92 6.19 -0.85 23.16
N LYS A 93 7.45 -0.73 22.71
CA LYS A 93 8.51 -0.08 23.50
C LYS A 93 8.19 1.38 23.81
N LYS A 94 7.59 2.10 22.85
CA LYS A 94 7.18 3.50 23.04
C LYS A 94 6.05 3.62 24.05
N LEU A 95 5.07 2.70 24.03
CA LEU A 95 4.03 2.61 25.06
C LEU A 95 4.64 2.38 26.45
N GLU A 96 5.54 1.41 26.60
CA GLU A 96 6.22 1.12 27.86
C GLU A 96 7.08 2.31 28.36
N ALA A 97 7.71 3.05 27.45
CA ALA A 97 8.48 4.24 27.79
C ALA A 97 7.58 5.36 28.33
N MET A 98 6.46 5.65 27.66
CA MET A 98 5.51 6.67 28.12
C MET A 98 4.87 6.30 29.47
N GLN A 99 4.63 5.02 29.72
CA GLN A 99 4.15 4.54 31.02
C GLN A 99 5.17 4.77 32.15
N LYS A 100 6.48 4.59 31.87
CA LYS A 100 7.55 4.89 32.84
C LYS A 100 7.66 6.38 33.15
N GLU A 101 7.29 7.23 32.20
CA GLU A 101 7.21 8.69 32.36
C GLU A 101 5.92 9.15 33.08
N GLY A 102 5.04 8.21 33.45
CA GLY A 102 3.83 8.49 34.23
C GLY A 102 2.55 8.67 33.40
N CYS A 103 2.60 8.44 32.08
CA CYS A 103 1.39 8.45 31.25
C CYS A 103 0.54 7.19 31.51
N THR A 104 -0.78 7.35 31.53
CA THR A 104 -1.70 6.21 31.53
C THR A 104 -1.67 5.49 30.18
N GLU A 105 -2.11 4.22 30.15
CA GLU A 105 -2.21 3.45 28.90
C GLU A 105 -3.13 4.13 27.88
N GLN A 106 -4.20 4.78 28.34
CA GLN A 106 -5.13 5.52 27.49
C GLN A 106 -4.48 6.73 26.83
N GLU A 107 -3.65 7.47 27.57
CA GLU A 107 -2.92 8.64 27.08
C GLU A 107 -1.81 8.30 26.08
N ALA A 108 -1.22 7.11 26.24
CA ALA A 108 -0.15 6.59 25.39
C ALA A 108 -0.67 5.85 24.13
N GLN A 109 -2.00 5.74 23.95
CA GLN A 109 -2.59 5.08 22.80
C GLN A 109 -2.42 5.96 21.53
N PRO A 110 -1.96 5.39 20.40
CA PRO A 110 -1.96 6.08 19.11
C PRO A 110 -3.38 6.29 18.57
N CYS A 111 -3.67 7.53 18.17
CA CYS A 111 -4.87 7.96 17.48
C CYS A 111 -4.51 8.34 16.03
N ALA A 112 -5.32 7.92 15.06
CA ALA A 112 -5.10 8.24 13.66
C ALA A 112 -6.36 8.86 13.03
N PHE A 113 -6.15 9.84 12.15
CA PHE A 113 -7.19 10.51 11.38
C PHE A 113 -6.84 10.44 9.90
N ILE A 114 -7.78 10.05 9.05
CA ILE A 114 -7.56 9.87 7.62
C ILE A 114 -8.46 10.79 6.80
N GLY A 115 -7.89 11.40 5.76
CA GLY A 115 -8.63 12.25 4.82
C GLY A 115 -8.11 12.15 3.40
N ILE A 116 -8.85 12.71 2.45
CA ILE A 116 -8.52 12.70 1.00
C ILE A 116 -7.65 13.91 0.57
N GLY A 117 -7.05 14.60 1.54
CA GLY A 117 -6.18 15.77 1.30
C GLY A 117 -6.90 17.00 0.74
N ASN A 118 -8.21 17.13 0.95
CA ASN A 118 -8.94 18.39 0.74
C ASN A 118 -9.26 18.98 2.12
N SER A 119 -8.92 20.25 2.36
CA SER A 119 -9.15 20.93 3.64
C SER A 119 -10.63 21.14 3.97
N GLU A 120 -11.51 21.11 2.97
CA GLU A 120 -12.96 21.25 3.16
C GLU A 120 -13.62 19.98 3.71
N VAL A 121 -12.96 18.83 3.58
CA VAL A 121 -13.48 17.53 4.03
C VAL A 121 -12.83 17.18 5.36
N GLU A 122 -13.64 17.07 6.40
CA GLU A 122 -13.20 16.66 7.74
C GLU A 122 -12.51 15.30 7.69
N MET A 123 -11.42 15.16 8.47
CA MET A 123 -10.71 13.89 8.56
C MET A 123 -11.52 12.91 9.40
N GLN A 124 -11.63 11.68 8.93
CA GLN A 124 -12.29 10.61 9.66
C GLN A 124 -11.35 10.02 10.71
N GLN A 125 -11.82 9.91 11.96
CA GLN A 125 -11.09 9.20 13.01
C GLN A 125 -11.05 7.69 12.72
N LEU A 126 -9.87 7.10 12.89
CA LEU A 126 -9.62 5.67 12.85
C LEU A 126 -9.53 5.15 14.28
N ASN A 127 -10.38 4.18 14.63
CA ASN A 127 -10.32 3.51 15.92
C ASN A 127 -9.23 2.42 15.89
N LEU A 128 -8.13 2.67 16.62
CA LEU A 128 -6.99 1.76 16.81
C LEU A 128 -6.99 1.11 18.22
N GLU A 129 -8.05 1.23 19.01
CA GLU A 129 -8.14 0.74 20.40
C GLU A 129 -7.77 -0.75 20.50
N GLY A 130 -6.58 -1.02 21.07
CA GLY A 130 -6.04 -2.37 21.26
C GLY A 130 -5.72 -3.13 19.97
N LYS A 131 -5.79 -2.50 18.80
CA LYS A 131 -5.51 -3.12 17.51
C LYS A 131 -4.40 -2.38 16.77
N ASN A 132 -3.50 -3.15 16.18
CA ASN A 132 -2.45 -2.62 15.30
C ASN A 132 -2.95 -2.29 13.88
N PHE A 133 -4.27 -2.22 13.68
CA PHE A 133 -4.91 -2.10 12.37
C PHE A 133 -6.25 -1.37 12.45
N CYS A 134 -6.51 -0.49 11.49
CA CYS A 134 -7.82 0.09 11.26
C CYS A 134 -8.12 0.27 9.77
N ALA A 135 -9.40 0.23 9.40
CA ALA A 135 -9.88 0.39 8.02
C ALA A 135 -10.87 1.56 7.90
N ALA A 136 -10.63 2.43 6.92
CA ALA A 136 -11.44 3.60 6.62
C ALA A 136 -12.61 3.25 5.67
N LYS A 137 -13.70 2.72 6.21
CA LYS A 137 -14.81 2.15 5.42
C LYS A 137 -15.74 3.17 4.76
N THR A 138 -15.70 4.43 5.20
CA THR A 138 -16.65 5.48 4.79
C THR A 138 -16.02 6.61 3.98
N LEU A 139 -14.77 6.45 3.53
CA LEU A 139 -14.13 7.43 2.67
C LEU A 139 -14.70 7.39 1.25
N TYR A 140 -14.98 8.56 0.69
CA TYR A 140 -15.41 8.74 -0.69
C TYR A 140 -14.88 10.07 -1.25
N ILE A 141 -14.93 10.24 -2.57
CA ILE A 141 -14.61 11.50 -3.25
C ILE A 141 -15.82 11.96 -4.06
N SER A 142 -16.24 13.21 -3.88
CA SER A 142 -17.38 13.85 -4.55
C SER A 142 -17.05 14.25 -5.99
N ASP A 143 -18.07 14.46 -6.83
CA ASP A 143 -17.92 15.02 -8.17
C ASP A 143 -17.66 16.53 -8.19
N THR A 144 -17.83 17.20 -7.05
CA THR A 144 -17.37 18.57 -6.81
C THR A 144 -15.85 18.65 -6.85
N ASP A 145 -15.15 17.61 -6.39
CA ASP A 145 -13.70 17.50 -6.47
C ASP A 145 -13.25 17.26 -7.92
N LYS A 146 -12.48 18.20 -8.47
CA LYS A 146 -12.01 18.18 -9.87
C LYS A 146 -10.62 17.57 -10.03
N ARG A 147 -9.97 17.16 -8.94
CA ARG A 147 -8.63 16.58 -8.99
C ARG A 147 -8.66 15.25 -9.75
N LYS A 148 -7.75 15.07 -10.71
CA LYS A 148 -7.58 13.80 -11.44
C LYS A 148 -6.91 12.72 -10.56
N HIS A 149 -6.12 13.17 -9.59
CA HIS A 149 -5.41 12.31 -8.65
C HIS A 149 -5.40 12.97 -7.27
N PHE A 150 -5.39 12.17 -6.21
CA PHE A 150 -5.22 12.62 -4.85
C PHE A 150 -4.34 11.63 -4.06
N MET A 151 -3.96 11.99 -2.85
CA MET A 151 -3.32 11.10 -1.88
C MET A 151 -4.13 11.13 -0.60
N LEU A 152 -4.20 10.00 0.09
CA LEU A 152 -4.74 9.97 1.44
C LEU A 152 -3.71 10.63 2.37
N SER A 153 -4.20 11.37 3.35
CA SER A 153 -3.41 11.96 4.42
C SER A 153 -3.83 11.32 5.72
N VAL A 154 -2.89 10.68 6.41
CA VAL A 154 -3.07 10.06 7.72
C VAL A 154 -2.31 10.89 8.73
N ARG A 155 -3.03 11.59 9.61
CA ARG A 155 -2.44 12.32 10.74
C ARG A 155 -2.50 11.44 11.97
N MET A 156 -1.37 11.31 12.66
CA MET A 156 -1.25 10.51 13.87
C MET A 156 -0.82 11.36 15.05
N LEU A 157 -1.47 11.14 16.18
CA LEU A 157 -1.25 11.80 17.46
C LEU A 157 -1.35 10.73 18.56
N TYR A 158 -0.68 10.92 19.67
CA TYR A 158 -1.01 10.20 20.90
C TYR A 158 -2.21 10.87 21.58
N ALA A 159 -2.92 10.15 22.45
CA ALA A 159 -4.07 10.68 23.17
C ALA A 159 -3.69 11.82 24.14
N ASN A 160 -2.45 11.87 24.64
CA ASN A 160 -1.88 13.02 25.35
C ASN A 160 -1.58 14.25 24.44
N SER A 161 -2.05 14.24 23.19
CA SER A 161 -1.82 15.27 22.18
C SER A 161 -0.37 15.39 21.66
N ALA A 162 0.54 14.48 22.05
CA ALA A 162 1.87 14.46 21.47
C ALA A 162 1.81 14.06 19.99
N ASN A 163 2.45 14.85 19.14
CA ASN A 163 2.33 14.70 17.69
C ASN A 163 3.32 13.65 17.15
N ILE A 164 2.79 12.61 16.49
CA ILE A 164 3.62 11.62 15.78
C ILE A 164 4.00 12.20 14.42
N GLY A 165 3.00 12.56 13.60
CA GLY A 165 3.22 13.16 12.30
C GLY A 165 2.11 12.91 11.28
N GLY A 166 2.34 13.42 10.06
CA GLY A 166 1.47 13.22 8.90
C GLY A 166 2.09 12.32 7.83
N PHE A 167 1.40 11.24 7.48
CA PHE A 167 1.81 10.23 6.50
C PHE A 167 0.91 10.29 5.27
N LEU A 168 1.49 10.21 4.08
CA LEU A 168 0.75 10.28 2.82
C LEU A 168 0.64 8.90 2.18
N SER A 169 -0.45 8.60 1.49
CA SER A 169 -0.50 7.42 0.62
C SER A 169 0.25 7.66 -0.68
N LYS A 170 0.41 6.61 -1.49
CA LYS A 170 0.78 6.78 -2.90
C LYS A 170 -0.41 7.40 -3.65
N ARG A 171 -0.13 7.89 -4.86
CA ARG A 171 -1.11 8.57 -5.72
C ARG A 171 -2.29 7.65 -6.07
N ILE A 172 -3.51 8.14 -5.87
CA ILE A 172 -4.76 7.47 -6.24
C ILE A 172 -5.39 8.22 -7.41
N LYS A 173 -5.71 7.52 -8.50
CA LYS A 173 -6.36 8.07 -9.69
C LYS A 173 -7.88 8.07 -9.54
N VAL A 174 -8.51 9.20 -9.82
CA VAL A 174 -9.96 9.35 -9.80
C VAL A 174 -10.54 8.87 -11.13
N ILE A 175 -11.54 7.99 -11.08
CA ILE A 175 -12.25 7.48 -12.25
C ILE A 175 -13.75 7.75 -12.14
N SER A 176 -14.42 7.99 -13.27
CA SER A 176 -15.86 8.24 -13.33
C SER A 176 -16.68 6.97 -13.13
N LYS A 177 -16.40 5.95 -13.94
CA LYS A 177 -16.98 4.60 -13.89
C LYS A 177 -15.97 3.60 -14.46
N PRO A 178 -16.04 2.31 -14.06
CA PRO A 178 -15.30 1.24 -14.73
C PRO A 178 -15.69 1.19 -16.22
N SER A 179 -14.70 1.03 -17.10
CA SER A 179 -14.96 0.93 -18.54
C SER A 179 -15.63 -0.39 -18.87
N LYS A 180 -16.77 -0.34 -19.58
CA LYS A 180 -17.41 -1.53 -20.17
C LYS A 180 -16.91 -1.85 -21.59
N LYS A 181 -16.23 -0.92 -22.25
CA LYS A 181 -15.66 -1.14 -23.59
C LYS A 181 -14.39 -1.99 -23.45
N LYS A 182 -14.05 -2.74 -24.52
CA LYS A 182 -12.73 -3.40 -24.61
C LYS A 182 -11.65 -2.38 -24.27
N GLN A 183 -10.85 -2.69 -23.26
CA GLN A 183 -9.83 -1.76 -22.79
C GLN A 183 -8.74 -1.67 -23.86
N SER A 184 -8.32 -0.44 -24.19
CA SER A 184 -7.18 -0.22 -25.09
C SER A 184 -5.91 -0.03 -24.26
N LEU A 185 -4.81 -0.62 -24.73
CA LEU A 185 -3.46 -0.40 -24.19
C LEU A 185 -3.02 1.07 -24.24
N LYS A 186 -3.70 1.93 -25.02
CA LYS A 186 -3.49 3.38 -25.00
C LYS A 186 -3.73 4.00 -23.61
N ASN A 187 -4.55 3.36 -22.77
CA ASN A 187 -4.78 3.74 -21.38
C ASN A 187 -4.16 2.70 -20.42
N ALA A 188 -2.84 2.54 -20.53
CA ALA A 188 -2.03 1.63 -19.73
C ALA A 188 -2.26 1.74 -18.21
N ASP A 189 -2.50 2.94 -17.68
CA ASP A 189 -2.75 3.19 -16.25
C ASP A 189 -3.91 2.39 -15.65
N LEU A 190 -4.88 1.99 -16.47
CA LEU A 190 -6.05 1.25 -16.02
C LEU A 190 -5.89 -0.26 -16.22
N CYS A 191 -4.87 -0.70 -16.95
CA CYS A 191 -4.57 -2.11 -17.14
C CYS A 191 -3.81 -2.65 -15.92
N ILE A 192 -3.88 -3.95 -15.72
CA ILE A 192 -3.15 -4.65 -14.66
C ILE A 192 -1.91 -5.29 -15.27
N ALA A 193 -0.73 -4.95 -14.75
CA ALA A 193 0.54 -5.53 -15.21
C ALA A 193 0.93 -6.73 -14.34
N SER A 194 1.61 -7.69 -14.95
CA SER A 194 2.25 -8.81 -14.26
C SER A 194 3.22 -8.31 -13.19
N GLY A 195 3.30 -9.03 -12.07
CA GLY A 195 4.14 -8.66 -10.93
C GLY A 195 3.60 -7.50 -10.08
N THR A 196 2.47 -6.89 -10.45
CA THR A 196 1.81 -5.87 -9.62
C THR A 196 0.87 -6.51 -8.60
N LYS A 197 0.45 -5.72 -7.60
CA LYS A 197 -0.44 -6.18 -6.53
C LYS A 197 -1.89 -5.81 -6.80
N VAL A 198 -2.79 -6.76 -6.56
CA VAL A 198 -4.23 -6.60 -6.69
C VAL A 198 -4.95 -7.04 -5.41
N ALA A 199 -6.12 -6.47 -5.16
CA ALA A 199 -7.11 -6.99 -4.24
C ALA A 199 -8.27 -7.59 -5.03
N LEU A 200 -8.86 -8.63 -4.47
CA LEU A 200 -10.04 -9.30 -5.00
C LEU A 200 -11.16 -9.19 -3.98
N PHE A 201 -12.34 -8.77 -4.44
CA PHE A 201 -13.52 -8.74 -3.58
C PHE A 201 -14.77 -9.20 -4.31
N ASN A 202 -15.63 -9.89 -3.58
CA ASN A 202 -16.96 -10.25 -4.02
C ASN A 202 -17.98 -9.33 -3.35
N ARG A 203 -19.01 -8.92 -4.09
CA ARG A 203 -20.14 -8.17 -3.53
C ARG A 203 -21.44 -8.79 -4.02
N LEU A 204 -22.01 -9.67 -3.20
CA LEU A 204 -23.26 -10.35 -3.51
C LEU A 204 -24.41 -9.33 -3.68
N ARG A 205 -25.08 -9.39 -4.84
CA ARG A 205 -26.20 -8.49 -5.20
C ARG A 205 -25.90 -7.00 -5.06
N SER A 206 -24.63 -6.60 -5.19
CA SER A 206 -24.18 -5.21 -5.06
C SER A 206 -24.45 -4.57 -3.68
N GLN A 207 -24.63 -5.37 -2.62
CA GLN A 207 -24.86 -4.88 -1.26
C GLN A 207 -23.54 -4.62 -0.52
N THR A 208 -23.34 -3.43 0.07
CA THR A 208 -22.07 -3.10 0.72
C THR A 208 -21.74 -4.02 1.89
N VAL A 209 -22.76 -4.40 2.69
CA VAL A 209 -22.61 -5.28 3.88
C VAL A 209 -22.21 -6.72 3.51
N SER A 210 -22.52 -7.16 2.28
CA SER A 210 -22.13 -8.48 1.79
C SER A 210 -20.74 -8.51 1.17
N THR A 211 -20.01 -7.38 1.19
CA THR A 211 -18.66 -7.35 0.59
C THR A 211 -17.74 -8.28 1.37
N ARG A 212 -17.06 -9.17 0.64
CA ARG A 212 -16.04 -10.06 1.17
C ARG A 212 -14.78 -9.90 0.34
N TYR A 213 -13.64 -9.87 1.00
CA TYR A 213 -12.33 -9.70 0.38
C TYR A 213 -11.56 -11.00 0.49
N LEU A 214 -10.86 -11.37 -0.57
CA LEU A 214 -9.91 -12.48 -0.49
C LEU A 214 -8.80 -12.09 0.50
N HIS A 215 -8.54 -12.96 1.47
CA HIS A 215 -7.54 -12.74 2.51
C HIS A 215 -6.92 -14.07 2.94
N VAL A 216 -5.74 -14.00 3.56
CA VAL A 216 -5.00 -15.16 4.05
C VAL A 216 -4.76 -14.96 5.55
N GLU A 217 -5.23 -15.90 6.35
CA GLU A 217 -5.07 -15.92 7.80
C GLU A 217 -4.95 -17.38 8.25
N GLY A 218 -4.11 -17.65 9.25
CA GLY A 218 -3.93 -19.01 9.78
C GLY A 218 -3.50 -20.05 8.72
N GLY A 219 -2.71 -19.63 7.73
CA GLY A 219 -2.24 -20.51 6.66
C GLY A 219 -3.32 -20.95 5.67
N ASN A 220 -4.48 -20.26 5.62
CA ASN A 220 -5.57 -20.60 4.70
C ASN A 220 -6.14 -19.36 4.00
N PHE A 221 -6.56 -19.56 2.75
CA PHE A 221 -7.35 -18.57 2.02
C PHE A 221 -8.79 -18.59 2.55
N HIS A 222 -9.27 -17.42 2.93
CA HIS A 222 -10.65 -17.21 3.37
C HIS A 222 -11.17 -15.88 2.79
N ALA A 223 -12.44 -15.60 3.03
CA ALA A 223 -13.07 -14.39 2.56
C ALA A 223 -13.49 -13.53 3.75
N SER A 224 -12.72 -12.48 4.02
CA SER A 224 -12.93 -11.63 5.19
C SER A 224 -13.90 -10.48 4.90
N SER A 225 -14.69 -10.10 5.90
CA SER A 225 -15.53 -8.89 5.87
C SER A 225 -14.81 -7.66 6.44
N LEU A 226 -13.64 -7.85 7.05
CA LEU A 226 -12.91 -6.82 7.80
C LEU A 226 -11.58 -6.45 7.15
N GLN A 227 -10.82 -7.47 6.75
CA GLN A 227 -9.48 -7.34 6.20
C GLN A 227 -9.48 -7.74 4.73
N TRP A 228 -8.44 -7.34 4.00
CA TRP A 228 -8.28 -7.70 2.60
C TRP A 228 -6.81 -7.96 2.32
N GLY A 229 -6.53 -8.98 1.50
CA GLY A 229 -5.17 -9.31 1.06
C GLY A 229 -4.79 -8.53 -0.18
N ALA A 230 -3.52 -8.14 -0.25
CA ALA A 230 -2.86 -7.72 -1.49
C ALA A 230 -2.10 -8.92 -2.07
N PHE A 231 -2.42 -9.29 -3.29
CA PHE A 231 -1.86 -10.45 -3.98
C PHE A 231 -1.06 -9.99 -5.18
N TYR A 232 0.16 -10.46 -5.34
CA TYR A 232 0.87 -10.37 -6.61
C TYR A 232 0.13 -11.20 -7.65
N ILE A 233 -0.10 -10.62 -8.82
CA ILE A 233 -0.62 -11.33 -9.98
C ILE A 233 0.50 -11.53 -10.99
N HIS A 234 0.96 -12.76 -11.14
CA HIS A 234 2.02 -13.12 -12.06
C HIS A 234 1.45 -13.76 -13.31
N LEU A 235 1.85 -13.27 -14.48
CA LEU A 235 1.57 -13.89 -15.77
C LEU A 235 2.49 -15.08 -15.97
N LEU A 236 1.92 -16.22 -16.35
CA LEU A 236 2.65 -17.45 -16.65
C LEU A 236 2.53 -17.80 -18.13
N ASP A 237 3.45 -18.64 -18.61
CA ASP A 237 3.28 -19.34 -19.89
C ASP A 237 2.18 -20.40 -19.81
N ASP A 238 1.56 -20.68 -20.95
CA ASP A 238 0.48 -21.67 -21.00
C ASP A 238 0.97 -23.11 -20.82
N ASP A 239 2.26 -23.38 -21.07
CA ASP A 239 2.87 -24.68 -20.85
C ASP A 239 3.49 -24.83 -19.44
N GLU A 240 3.44 -23.78 -18.62
CA GLU A 240 4.05 -23.77 -17.29
C GLU A 240 3.34 -24.76 -16.36
N SER A 241 4.10 -25.70 -15.79
CA SER A 241 3.60 -26.70 -14.84
C SER A 241 3.26 -26.13 -13.46
N GLU A 242 2.52 -26.88 -12.64
CA GLU A 242 2.24 -26.46 -11.27
C GLU A 242 3.48 -26.61 -10.39
N GLY A 243 3.99 -25.51 -9.83
CA GLY A 243 5.14 -25.51 -8.92
C GLY A 243 5.14 -24.32 -7.97
N GLU A 244 5.95 -24.39 -6.91
CA GLU A 244 6.21 -23.26 -5.99
C GLU A 244 7.13 -22.23 -6.63
N GLU A 245 8.12 -22.69 -7.41
CA GLU A 245 8.92 -21.88 -8.31
C GLU A 245 8.33 -21.94 -9.73
N PHE A 246 8.26 -20.79 -10.39
CA PHE A 246 7.67 -20.66 -11.72
C PHE A 246 8.27 -19.47 -12.46
N ALA A 247 8.31 -19.53 -13.78
CA ALA A 247 8.75 -18.42 -14.61
C ALA A 247 7.67 -17.33 -14.68
N VAL A 248 8.05 -16.09 -14.39
CA VAL A 248 7.15 -14.93 -14.47
C VAL A 248 7.41 -14.20 -15.78
N ARG A 249 6.33 -13.95 -16.53
CA ARG A 249 6.37 -13.12 -17.74
C ARG A 249 5.99 -11.69 -17.45
N ASP A 250 6.67 -10.77 -18.11
CA ASP A 250 6.30 -9.35 -18.14
C ASP A 250 5.17 -9.10 -19.14
N GLY A 251 4.38 -8.06 -18.88
CA GLY A 251 3.28 -7.63 -19.75
C GLY A 251 2.01 -7.28 -18.98
N TYR A 252 0.98 -6.88 -19.72
CA TYR A 252 -0.36 -6.66 -19.18
C TYR A 252 -1.15 -7.96 -19.19
N ILE A 253 -1.92 -8.19 -18.13
CA ILE A 253 -2.80 -9.35 -18.00
C ILE A 253 -4.00 -9.16 -18.93
N HIS A 254 -4.24 -10.14 -19.79
CA HIS A 254 -5.42 -10.23 -20.65
C HIS A 254 -6.32 -11.37 -20.17
N TYR A 255 -7.61 -11.28 -20.50
CA TYR A 255 -8.52 -12.40 -20.28
C TYR A 255 -8.09 -13.62 -21.11
N GLY A 256 -8.32 -14.81 -20.55
CA GLY A 256 -7.90 -16.08 -21.13
C GLY A 256 -6.47 -16.51 -20.79
N GLN A 257 -5.66 -15.64 -20.18
CA GLN A 257 -4.28 -15.98 -19.80
C GLN A 257 -4.17 -16.69 -18.46
N THR A 258 -3.12 -17.52 -18.35
CA THR A 258 -2.74 -18.21 -17.12
C THR A 258 -2.04 -17.24 -16.15
N VAL A 259 -2.54 -17.17 -14.92
CA VAL A 259 -2.00 -16.32 -13.84
C VAL A 259 -1.83 -17.09 -12.55
N LYS A 260 -0.89 -16.64 -11.72
CA LYS A 260 -0.68 -17.12 -10.36
C LYS A 260 -0.84 -15.97 -9.36
N LEU A 261 -1.66 -16.19 -8.34
CA LEU A 261 -1.93 -15.21 -7.28
C LEU A 261 -1.14 -15.58 -6.03
N VAL A 262 -0.27 -14.68 -5.57
CA VAL A 262 0.62 -14.90 -4.43
C VAL A 262 0.39 -13.82 -3.37
N CYS A 263 0.11 -14.21 -2.13
CA CYS A 263 -0.09 -13.27 -1.03
C CYS A 263 1.18 -12.48 -0.76
N SER A 264 1.11 -11.15 -0.79
CA SER A 264 2.29 -10.29 -0.59
C SER A 264 2.84 -10.27 0.84
N VAL A 265 2.11 -10.84 1.80
CA VAL A 265 2.52 -10.91 3.21
C VAL A 265 3.03 -12.29 3.57
N THR A 266 2.25 -13.35 3.27
CA THR A 266 2.58 -14.72 3.69
C THR A 266 3.34 -15.53 2.65
N GLY A 267 3.39 -15.06 1.39
CA GLY A 267 3.94 -15.83 0.27
C GLY A 267 3.05 -16.99 -0.21
N MET A 268 1.92 -17.25 0.45
CA MET A 268 1.00 -18.30 0.02
C MET A 268 0.44 -18.04 -1.37
N ALA A 269 0.46 -19.07 -2.22
CA ALA A 269 -0.02 -19.00 -3.58
C ALA A 269 -1.32 -19.81 -3.77
N LEU A 270 -2.19 -19.32 -4.65
CA LEU A 270 -3.24 -20.16 -5.24
C LEU A 270 -2.65 -21.03 -6.37
N PRO A 271 -3.31 -22.14 -6.75
CA PRO A 271 -2.94 -22.91 -7.94
C PRO A 271 -2.94 -22.07 -9.21
N ARG A 272 -2.48 -22.60 -10.35
CA ARG A 272 -2.62 -21.91 -11.64
C ARG A 272 -4.09 -21.62 -11.96
N LEU A 273 -4.37 -20.35 -12.26
CA LEU A 273 -5.71 -19.86 -12.58
C LEU A 273 -5.75 -19.27 -13.98
N VAL A 274 -6.87 -19.41 -14.69
CA VAL A 274 -7.14 -18.65 -15.91
C VAL A 274 -8.15 -17.56 -15.58
N ILE A 275 -7.76 -16.31 -15.80
CA ILE A 275 -8.65 -15.16 -15.56
C ILE A 275 -9.64 -15.02 -16.70
N ARG A 276 -10.94 -15.08 -16.38
CA ARG A 276 -12.04 -14.99 -17.36
C ARG A 276 -12.90 -13.77 -17.09
N LYS A 277 -13.41 -13.18 -18.16
CA LYS A 277 -14.30 -12.02 -18.08
C LYS A 277 -15.68 -12.46 -17.66
N VAL A 278 -16.32 -11.72 -16.75
CA VAL A 278 -17.68 -12.03 -16.30
C VAL A 278 -18.64 -10.98 -16.81
N ASP A 279 -19.67 -11.42 -17.51
CA ASP A 279 -20.86 -10.61 -17.80
C ASP A 279 -22.07 -11.25 -17.12
N LYS A 280 -22.73 -10.46 -16.26
CA LYS A 280 -23.81 -10.91 -15.36
C LYS A 280 -23.36 -12.08 -14.48
N GLN A 281 -23.72 -13.31 -14.84
CA GLN A 281 -23.41 -14.57 -14.14
C GLN A 281 -22.76 -15.59 -15.08
N ALA A 282 -22.20 -15.11 -16.19
CA ALA A 282 -21.54 -15.96 -17.17
C ALA A 282 -20.06 -15.58 -17.31
N ALA A 283 -19.18 -16.58 -17.23
CA ALA A 283 -17.78 -16.46 -17.62
C ALA A 283 -17.66 -16.62 -19.14
N LEU A 284 -17.01 -15.67 -19.79
CA LEU A 284 -16.77 -15.66 -21.24
C LEU A 284 -15.45 -16.35 -21.54
N TRP A 285 -15.47 -17.28 -22.50
CA TRP A 285 -14.30 -18.07 -22.92
C TRP A 285 -13.43 -17.38 -23.97
N ASP A 286 -14.04 -16.56 -24.81
CA ASP A 286 -13.46 -15.93 -25.99
C ASP A 286 -12.98 -14.49 -25.74
N ALA A 287 -13.03 -14.03 -24.49
CA ALA A 287 -12.57 -12.71 -24.12
C ALA A 287 -11.04 -12.67 -24.12
N ASP A 288 -10.49 -11.74 -24.91
CA ASP A 288 -9.04 -11.53 -25.11
C ASP A 288 -8.58 -10.13 -24.69
N ASP A 289 -9.50 -9.27 -24.21
CA ASP A 289 -9.17 -7.88 -23.89
C ASP A 289 -8.33 -7.75 -22.59
N PRO A 290 -7.53 -6.67 -22.44
CA PRO A 290 -6.78 -6.42 -21.22
C PRO A 290 -7.69 -6.30 -20.00
N VAL A 291 -7.27 -6.90 -18.88
CA VAL A 291 -7.96 -6.79 -17.60
C VAL A 291 -7.78 -5.37 -17.05
N SER A 292 -8.90 -4.72 -16.73
CA SER A 292 -8.91 -3.33 -16.26
C SER A 292 -9.41 -3.22 -14.81
N GLN A 293 -9.07 -2.09 -14.17
CA GLN A 293 -9.53 -1.76 -12.82
C GLN A 293 -11.06 -1.88 -12.67
N LEU A 294 -11.50 -2.50 -11.57
CA LEU A 294 -12.90 -2.71 -11.18
C LEU A 294 -13.72 -3.55 -12.17
N HIS A 295 -13.06 -4.33 -13.04
CA HIS A 295 -13.75 -5.34 -13.84
C HIS A 295 -14.22 -6.51 -12.97
N LYS A 296 -15.31 -7.13 -13.41
CA LYS A 296 -15.77 -8.41 -12.88
C LYS A 296 -15.11 -9.53 -13.66
N CYS A 297 -14.49 -10.45 -12.93
CA CYS A 297 -13.74 -11.57 -13.46
C CYS A 297 -14.03 -12.83 -12.64
N ALA A 298 -13.69 -13.98 -13.19
CA ALA A 298 -13.72 -15.27 -12.53
C ALA A 298 -12.36 -15.95 -12.74
N PHE A 299 -11.98 -16.81 -11.81
CA PHE A 299 -10.72 -17.54 -11.87
C PHE A 299 -11.02 -19.02 -12.03
N TYR A 300 -10.82 -19.53 -13.24
CA TYR A 300 -10.92 -20.95 -13.55
C TYR A 300 -9.64 -21.65 -13.07
N LEU A 301 -9.76 -22.77 -12.37
CA LEU A 301 -8.61 -23.58 -11.96
C LEU A 301 -8.13 -24.37 -13.17
N LYS A 302 -6.90 -24.11 -13.61
CA LYS A 302 -6.33 -24.75 -14.81
C LYS A 302 -6.27 -26.27 -14.63
N ASP A 303 -6.48 -27.00 -15.71
CA ASP A 303 -6.47 -28.48 -15.76
C ASP A 303 -7.57 -29.15 -14.91
N THR A 304 -8.64 -28.43 -14.58
CA THR A 304 -9.81 -28.99 -13.86
C THR A 304 -11.08 -29.00 -14.72
N GLU A 305 -12.08 -29.79 -14.33
CA GLU A 305 -13.37 -29.83 -15.02
C GLU A 305 -14.28 -28.64 -14.68
N ARG A 306 -14.00 -27.47 -15.27
CA ARG A 306 -14.79 -26.24 -15.10
C ARG A 306 -14.91 -25.78 -13.65
N MET A 307 -13.88 -26.01 -12.83
CA MET A 307 -13.87 -25.57 -11.44
C MET A 307 -13.42 -24.11 -11.38
N TYR A 308 -14.14 -23.30 -10.61
CA TYR A 308 -13.83 -21.89 -10.39
C TYR A 308 -13.58 -21.61 -8.92
N LEU A 309 -12.68 -20.65 -8.67
CA LEU A 309 -12.46 -20.08 -7.34
C LEU A 309 -13.71 -19.36 -6.87
N CYS A 310 -14.36 -19.90 -5.84
CA CYS A 310 -15.68 -19.47 -5.42
C CYS A 310 -15.72 -19.18 -3.93
N LEU A 311 -16.43 -18.11 -3.58
CA LEU A 311 -16.82 -17.79 -2.22
C LEU A 311 -18.05 -18.59 -1.79
N SER A 312 -17.97 -19.25 -0.63
CA SER A 312 -19.14 -19.75 0.08
C SER A 312 -19.09 -19.28 1.54
N GLN A 313 -19.98 -18.34 1.88
CA GLN A 313 -20.00 -17.63 3.16
C GLN A 313 -18.68 -16.88 3.39
N ASP A 314 -17.81 -17.38 4.27
CA ASP A 314 -16.49 -16.82 4.55
C ASP A 314 -15.35 -17.77 4.11
N ARG A 315 -15.68 -18.89 3.44
CA ARG A 315 -14.73 -19.89 2.95
C ARG A 315 -14.49 -19.76 1.46
N ILE A 316 -13.26 -20.07 1.05
CA ILE A 316 -12.87 -20.21 -0.35
C ILE A 316 -12.99 -21.69 -0.73
N ILE A 317 -13.78 -21.97 -1.76
CA ILE A 317 -14.05 -23.32 -2.27
C ILE A 317 -13.85 -23.36 -3.78
N GLN A 318 -13.82 -24.56 -4.33
CA GLN A 318 -13.90 -24.78 -5.77
C GLN A 318 -15.36 -25.09 -6.11
N TYR A 319 -15.91 -24.40 -7.11
CA TYR A 319 -17.29 -24.62 -7.56
C TYR A 319 -17.33 -24.94 -9.05
N GLN A 320 -18.01 -26.02 -9.41
CA GLN A 320 -18.14 -26.44 -10.80
C GLN A 320 -19.16 -25.58 -11.55
N ALA A 321 -18.75 -24.93 -12.63
CA ALA A 321 -19.65 -24.16 -13.47
C ALA A 321 -20.52 -25.06 -14.35
N ALA A 322 -21.72 -24.58 -14.66
CA ALA A 322 -22.63 -25.25 -15.58
C ALA A 322 -22.41 -24.72 -17.02
N PRO A 323 -22.34 -25.60 -18.04
CA PRO A 323 -22.26 -25.14 -19.42
C PRO A 323 -23.55 -24.42 -19.83
N CYS A 324 -23.43 -23.34 -20.61
CA CYS A 324 -24.59 -22.66 -21.16
C CYS A 324 -25.13 -23.42 -22.38
N ILE A 325 -26.38 -23.90 -22.32
CA ILE A 325 -27.02 -24.66 -23.41
C ILE A 325 -27.24 -23.78 -24.66
N LYS A 326 -27.37 -22.46 -24.49
CA LYS A 326 -27.71 -21.51 -25.56
C LYS A 326 -26.50 -20.92 -26.29
N GLU A 327 -25.37 -20.82 -25.60
CA GLU A 327 -24.18 -20.14 -26.11
C GLU A 327 -22.93 -20.93 -25.69
N GLY A 328 -22.26 -21.57 -26.65
CA GLY A 328 -21.13 -22.47 -26.37
C GLY A 328 -19.88 -21.78 -25.83
N ASN A 329 -19.76 -20.46 -25.94
CA ASN A 329 -18.64 -19.66 -25.43
C ASN A 329 -18.87 -19.13 -23.98
N LYS A 330 -19.93 -19.59 -23.31
CA LYS A 330 -20.30 -19.13 -21.96
C LYS A 330 -20.46 -20.27 -20.97
N GLU A 331 -20.00 -20.03 -19.76
CA GLU A 331 -20.26 -20.88 -18.61
C GLU A 331 -21.00 -20.13 -17.53
N ILE A 332 -22.07 -20.72 -17.01
CA ILE A 332 -22.86 -20.16 -15.92
C ILE A 332 -22.11 -20.44 -14.62
N ILE A 333 -21.71 -19.37 -13.96
CA ILE A 333 -20.95 -19.41 -12.70
C ILE A 333 -21.82 -18.95 -11.54
N ASN A 334 -21.47 -19.40 -10.33
CA ASN A 334 -22.10 -18.92 -9.10
C ASN A 334 -21.74 -17.44 -8.84
N ASP A 335 -22.64 -16.67 -8.21
CA ASP A 335 -22.35 -15.29 -7.78
C ASP A 335 -21.10 -15.18 -6.91
N GLY A 336 -20.80 -16.21 -6.11
CA GLY A 336 -19.59 -16.31 -5.28
C GLY A 336 -18.30 -16.48 -6.09
N ALA A 337 -18.38 -16.91 -7.35
CA ALA A 337 -17.22 -17.02 -8.26
C ALA A 337 -16.95 -15.71 -9.03
N CYS A 338 -17.80 -14.70 -8.90
CA CYS A 338 -17.61 -13.39 -9.52
C CYS A 338 -16.79 -12.46 -8.62
N TRP A 339 -15.52 -12.26 -8.96
CA TRP A 339 -14.60 -11.38 -8.24
C TRP A 339 -14.47 -10.04 -8.95
N THR A 340 -14.38 -8.96 -8.18
CA THR A 340 -13.97 -7.65 -8.69
C THR A 340 -12.49 -7.47 -8.40
N ILE A 341 -11.71 -7.15 -9.45
CA ILE A 341 -10.28 -6.97 -9.36
C ILE A 341 -9.90 -5.48 -9.35
N ILE A 342 -8.94 -5.11 -8.51
CA ILE A 342 -8.43 -3.74 -8.43
C ILE A 342 -6.96 -3.74 -8.01
N SER A 343 -6.14 -2.94 -8.68
CA SER A 343 -4.74 -2.76 -8.29
C SER A 343 -4.63 -1.99 -6.98
N THR A 344 -3.67 -2.42 -6.17
CA THR A 344 -3.41 -1.86 -4.84
C THR A 344 -1.99 -1.34 -4.74
N ASP A 345 -1.79 -0.40 -3.82
CA ASP A 345 -0.48 0.14 -3.49
C ASP A 345 -0.27 0.19 -1.98
N LYS A 346 1.00 0.37 -1.59
CA LYS A 346 1.37 0.59 -0.19
C LYS A 346 2.28 1.80 -0.05
N ALA A 347 2.02 2.59 0.98
CA ALA A 347 2.99 3.55 1.52
C ALA A 347 3.46 3.04 2.88
N GLU A 348 4.77 2.90 3.06
CA GLU A 348 5.37 2.36 4.26
C GLU A 348 6.38 3.37 4.79
N TYR A 349 6.23 3.72 6.06
CA TYR A 349 7.06 4.71 6.74
C TYR A 349 7.63 4.09 8.00
N THR A 350 8.95 4.04 8.10
CA THR A 350 9.65 3.43 9.22
C THR A 350 10.55 4.47 9.88
N PHE A 351 10.46 4.58 11.20
CA PHE A 351 11.25 5.52 11.99
C PHE A 351 11.60 4.95 13.37
N TYR A 352 12.67 5.48 13.96
CA TYR A 352 13.15 5.09 15.28
C TYR A 352 13.80 6.29 16.00
N GLU A 353 13.50 6.44 17.29
CA GLU A 353 14.02 7.51 18.14
C GLU A 353 15.34 7.08 18.81
N GLY A 354 16.45 7.14 18.07
CA GLY A 354 17.73 6.58 18.52
C GLY A 354 18.41 7.27 19.72
N MET A 355 17.99 8.47 20.08
CA MET A 355 18.48 9.21 21.26
C MET A 355 17.37 9.51 22.27
N GLY A 356 16.27 8.75 22.22
CA GLY A 356 15.08 9.00 23.02
C GLY A 356 14.09 10.00 22.40
N PRO A 357 13.03 10.36 23.14
CA PRO A 357 11.93 11.18 22.62
C PRO A 357 12.39 12.54 22.08
N VAL A 358 11.84 12.92 20.93
CA VAL A 358 12.06 14.24 20.32
C VAL A 358 10.79 15.08 20.38
N SER A 359 10.94 16.40 20.55
CA SER A 359 9.80 17.33 20.64
C SER A 359 9.16 17.67 19.29
N THR A 360 9.85 17.37 18.19
CA THR A 360 9.38 17.58 16.82
C THR A 360 8.77 16.32 16.24
N SER A 361 7.75 16.45 15.38
CA SER A 361 7.17 15.32 14.66
C SER A 361 8.22 14.60 13.81
N VAL A 362 8.09 13.27 13.64
CA VAL A 362 9.03 12.49 12.81
C VAL A 362 8.86 12.72 11.31
N THR A 363 7.80 13.41 10.90
CA THR A 363 7.46 13.66 9.50
C THR A 363 7.98 15.02 9.01
N PRO A 364 8.39 15.16 7.73
CA PRO A 364 8.31 14.16 6.66
C PRO A 364 9.38 13.06 6.74
N VAL A 365 8.95 11.79 6.72
CA VAL A 365 9.87 10.64 6.75
C VAL A 365 10.49 10.45 5.36
N PRO A 366 11.83 10.39 5.24
CA PRO A 366 12.49 10.18 3.95
C PRO A 366 12.24 8.76 3.43
N VAL A 367 11.98 8.63 2.12
CA VAL A 367 11.79 7.34 1.44
C VAL A 367 12.85 7.19 0.36
N VAL A 368 13.60 6.10 0.41
CA VAL A 368 14.62 5.75 -0.60
C VAL A 368 14.02 4.72 -1.55
N GLU A 369 13.77 5.09 -2.81
CA GLU A 369 13.15 4.20 -3.80
C GLU A 369 14.17 3.33 -4.56
N SER A 370 15.36 3.86 -4.84
CA SER A 370 16.43 3.11 -5.51
C SER A 370 17.82 3.64 -5.15
N LEU A 371 18.83 2.77 -5.28
CA LEU A 371 20.24 3.12 -5.11
C LEU A 371 20.98 2.76 -6.40
N GLN A 372 21.59 3.75 -7.03
CA GLN A 372 22.41 3.55 -8.24
C GLN A 372 23.87 3.85 -7.92
N MET A 373 24.75 2.88 -8.19
CA MET A 373 26.19 3.05 -8.05
C MET A 373 26.75 3.70 -9.32
N ARG A 374 27.32 4.90 -9.22
CA ARG A 374 28.07 5.51 -10.32
C ARG A 374 29.52 5.01 -10.29
N ARG A 375 30.03 4.55 -11.43
CA ARG A 375 31.40 4.07 -11.62
C ARG A 375 32.21 5.03 -12.50
N ASP A 376 32.22 6.32 -12.17
CA ASP A 376 33.03 7.30 -12.92
C ASP A 376 33.94 8.08 -11.97
N HIS A 377 35.18 7.62 -11.82
CA HIS A 377 36.40 8.46 -11.74
C HIS A 377 37.65 7.56 -11.68
N PRO A 378 38.58 7.63 -12.66
CA PRO A 378 39.83 6.85 -12.65
C PRO A 378 40.93 7.37 -11.71
N LEU A 379 40.72 8.47 -10.98
CA LEU A 379 41.75 9.10 -10.14
C LEU A 379 41.17 9.60 -8.82
N CYS A 380 40.65 8.68 -8.01
CA CYS A 380 40.55 8.81 -6.55
C CYS A 380 40.37 7.40 -5.97
N GLY A 381 41.39 6.90 -5.28
CA GLY A 381 41.24 5.72 -4.43
C GLY A 381 40.19 5.99 -3.35
N ALA A 382 39.30 5.02 -3.13
CA ALA A 382 38.09 5.06 -2.31
C ALA A 382 36.90 5.83 -2.94
N GLY A 383 35.86 5.06 -3.27
CA GLY A 383 34.68 5.49 -4.01
C GLY A 383 33.93 6.66 -3.38
N HIS A 384 33.88 7.78 -4.11
CA HIS A 384 32.96 8.87 -3.85
C HIS A 384 31.56 8.51 -4.35
N PHE A 385 30.59 8.43 -3.44
CA PHE A 385 29.17 8.30 -3.78
C PHE A 385 28.59 9.67 -4.15
N GLY A 386 28.32 9.90 -5.44
CA GLY A 386 27.65 11.11 -5.92
C GLY A 386 26.13 10.94 -6.05
N PHE A 387 25.35 11.69 -5.28
CA PHE A 387 23.88 11.74 -5.40
C PHE A 387 23.43 12.45 -6.68
N GLN A 388 22.52 11.84 -7.43
CA GLN A 388 21.67 12.58 -8.37
C GLN A 388 20.35 12.81 -7.64
N ARG A 389 20.04 14.08 -7.35
CA ARG A 389 18.82 14.47 -6.64
C ARG A 389 17.59 14.15 -7.49
N GLY A 390 16.94 13.03 -7.20
CA GLY A 390 15.51 12.82 -7.42
C GLY A 390 14.78 12.85 -6.08
N LEU A 391 15.03 13.87 -5.24
CA LEU A 391 14.29 14.06 -4.00
C LEU A 391 12.91 14.64 -4.38
N ALA A 392 11.88 13.79 -4.40
CA ALA A 392 10.51 14.28 -4.52
C ALA A 392 10.09 14.91 -3.19
N LEU A 393 10.52 16.16 -2.95
CA LEU A 393 9.89 17.03 -1.97
C LEU A 393 8.46 17.31 -2.47
N GLY A 394 7.46 16.85 -1.71
CA GLY A 394 6.07 17.23 -1.94
C GLY A 394 5.96 18.75 -1.99
N GLN A 395 5.33 19.26 -3.04
CA GLN A 395 5.21 20.69 -3.36
C GLN A 395 4.80 21.52 -2.14
N ALA A 396 5.69 22.41 -1.69
CA ALA A 396 5.32 23.59 -0.93
C ALA A 396 4.88 24.68 -1.92
N ALA A 397 3.81 25.38 -1.57
CA ALA A 397 3.13 26.39 -2.39
C ALA A 397 4.08 27.47 -2.93
N SER A 398 3.87 27.84 -4.20
CA SER A 398 4.54 28.94 -4.88
C SER A 398 4.09 30.29 -4.32
N ALA A 399 4.99 31.00 -3.62
CA ALA A 399 4.92 32.45 -3.46
C ALA A 399 5.76 33.09 -4.58
N GLY A 400 5.16 34.04 -5.30
CA GLY A 400 5.72 34.64 -6.53
C GLY A 400 6.96 35.51 -6.30
N PRO A 401 7.75 35.80 -7.36
CA PRO A 401 8.95 36.60 -7.22
C PRO A 401 8.59 38.09 -7.22
N GLY A 402 8.85 38.75 -6.09
CA GLY A 402 8.90 40.21 -6.03
C GLY A 402 10.19 40.70 -6.70
N HIS A 403 10.03 41.56 -7.70
CA HIS A 403 11.12 42.28 -8.35
C HIS A 403 11.82 43.21 -7.36
N ALA A 404 13.15 43.07 -7.22
CA ALA A 404 14.03 44.13 -6.74
C ALA A 404 14.93 44.54 -7.90
N GLY A 405 14.65 45.72 -8.47
CA GLY A 405 15.64 46.54 -9.17
C GLY A 405 16.32 47.47 -8.17
N PRO A 406 17.43 48.13 -8.56
CA PRO A 406 18.40 48.75 -7.67
C PRO A 406 17.85 49.86 -6.77
#